data_AF-A0A510WK85-F1
#
_entry.id   AF-A0A510WK85-F1
#
_cell.length_a   1.000
_cell.length_b   1.000
_cell.length_c   1.000
_cell.angle_alpha   90.00
_cell.angle_beta   90.00
_cell.angle_gamma   90.00
#
_symmetry.space_group_name_H-M   'P 1'
#
loop_
_entity.id
_entity.type
_entity.pdbx_description
1 polymer ?
#
loop_
_entity_poly.entity_id
_entity_poly.type
_entity_poly.pdbx_seq_one_letter_code
_entity_poly.pdbx_strand_id
1 'polypeptide(L)'
;MESGLRKLATQLPASHQEIAGVAEAAGQLGIKTENVVSFTKTMIDMGESTNMSAETAATSLARLANITKLPQDQFSNLGASIVDLGNNFATTESEITEMALRLAGAGSQIGLSQGDILGLAAALSSVGIEAEMGK
;
A
#
# COMPACT_ATOMS: atom_id res chain seq x y z
N MET A 1 9.47 11.47 -16.90
CA MET A 1 9.63 11.06 -15.48
C MET A 1 10.08 12.24 -14.61
N GLU A 2 11.27 12.81 -14.80
CA GLU A 2 11.81 13.89 -13.94
C GLU A 2 10.87 15.09 -13.76
N SER A 3 10.31 15.63 -14.86
CA SER A 3 9.33 16.73 -14.80
C SER A 3 8.08 16.38 -13.98
N GLY A 4 7.67 15.10 -13.98
CA GLY A 4 6.53 14.63 -13.19
C GLY A 4 6.83 14.61 -11.70
N LEU A 5 7.99 14.05 -11.31
CA LEU A 5 8.43 14.03 -9.90
C LEU A 5 8.66 15.45 -9.34
N ARG A 6 9.23 16.35 -10.15
CA ARG A 6 9.37 17.77 -9.77
C ARG A 6 8.02 18.45 -9.53
N LYS A 7 6.98 18.12 -10.33
CA LYS A 7 5.63 18.64 -10.10
C LYS A 7 5.03 18.12 -8.79
N LEU A 8 5.24 16.85 -8.45
CA LEU A 8 4.77 16.30 -7.17
C LEU A 8 5.32 17.06 -5.97
N ALA A 9 6.59 17.47 -6.00
CA ALA A 9 7.21 18.23 -4.91
C ALA A 9 6.61 19.64 -4.71
N THR A 10 5.81 20.14 -5.66
CA THR A 10 5.07 21.41 -5.54
C THR A 10 3.59 21.22 -5.17
N GLN A 11 3.10 19.97 -5.18
CA GLN A 11 1.68 19.65 -5.03
C GLN A 11 1.38 18.80 -3.79
N LEU A 12 2.35 18.00 -3.34
CA LEU A 12 2.22 17.12 -2.19
C LEU A 12 2.94 17.73 -0.98
N PRO A 13 2.44 17.49 0.25
CA PRO A 13 3.09 17.94 1.48
C PRO A 13 4.35 17.11 1.84
N ALA A 14 5.07 16.57 0.84
CA ALA A 14 6.24 15.72 1.04
C ALA A 14 7.53 16.39 0.57
N SER A 15 8.66 16.01 1.18
CA SER A 15 9.95 16.57 0.81
C SER A 15 10.43 16.03 -0.55
N HIS A 16 11.34 16.76 -1.21
CA HIS A 16 11.98 16.29 -2.44
C HIS A 16 12.74 14.97 -2.21
N GLN A 17 13.34 14.80 -1.02
CA GLN A 17 14.07 13.59 -0.65
C GLN A 17 13.14 12.38 -0.52
N GLU A 18 11.99 12.58 0.12
CA GLU A 18 10.98 11.54 0.31
C GLU A 18 10.36 11.09 -1.02
N ILE A 19 9.98 12.04 -1.88
CA ILE A 19 9.49 11.75 -3.23
C ILE A 19 10.55 10.98 -4.04
N ALA A 20 11.82 11.37 -3.93
CA ALA A 20 12.92 10.68 -4.59
C ALA A 20 13.11 9.26 -4.03
N GLY A 21 13.05 9.08 -2.71
CA GLY A 21 13.17 7.76 -2.06
C GLY A 21 12.06 6.80 -2.49
N VAL A 22 10.81 7.27 -2.53
CA VAL A 22 9.68 6.47 -3.02
C VAL A 22 9.83 6.16 -4.51
N ALA A 23 10.28 7.12 -5.33
CA ALA A 23 10.52 6.89 -6.76
C ALA A 23 11.68 5.91 -7.02
N GLU A 24 12.72 5.94 -6.18
CA GLU A 24 13.82 4.97 -6.21
C GLU A 24 13.31 3.57 -5.86
N ALA A 25 12.53 3.46 -4.77
CA ALA A 25 11.90 2.20 -4.38
C ALA A 25 11.02 1.66 -5.52
N ALA A 26 10.25 2.51 -6.19
CA ALA A 26 9.45 2.13 -7.36
C ALA A 26 10.32 1.49 -8.46
N GLY A 27 11.49 2.08 -8.76
CA GLY A 27 12.44 1.53 -9.71
C GLY A 27 12.98 0.16 -9.30
N GLN A 28 13.37 0.00 -8.03
CA GLN A 28 13.88 -1.26 -7.48
C GLN A 28 12.80 -2.37 -7.48
N LEU A 29 11.53 -2.00 -7.34
CA LEU A 29 10.39 -2.90 -7.23
C LEU A 29 9.79 -3.29 -8.60
N GLY A 30 10.36 -2.78 -9.70
CA GLY A 30 9.94 -3.11 -11.07
C GLY A 30 8.73 -2.32 -11.56
N ILE A 31 8.44 -1.15 -10.97
CA ILE A 31 7.40 -0.26 -11.46
C ILE A 31 7.83 0.34 -12.80
N LYS A 32 6.97 0.22 -13.81
CA LYS A 32 7.25 0.74 -15.15
C LYS A 32 7.36 2.26 -15.11
N THR A 33 8.24 2.82 -15.93
CA THR A 33 8.53 4.27 -15.97
C THR A 33 7.27 5.12 -16.17
N GLU A 34 6.29 4.65 -16.96
CA GLU A 34 5.01 5.35 -17.13
C GLU A 34 4.18 5.45 -15.84
N ASN A 35 4.34 4.50 -14.91
CA ASN A 35 3.56 4.38 -13.67
C ASN A 35 4.30 4.91 -12.45
N VAL A 36 5.61 5.19 -12.53
CA VAL A 36 6.39 5.66 -11.36
C VAL A 36 5.76 6.90 -10.74
N VAL A 37 5.31 7.87 -11.54
CA VAL A 37 4.77 9.13 -11.01
C VAL A 37 3.45 8.91 -10.27
N SER A 38 2.53 8.11 -10.82
CA SER A 38 1.25 7.80 -10.17
C SER A 38 1.43 6.92 -8.95
N PHE A 39 2.33 5.95 -9.02
CA PHE A 39 2.73 5.13 -7.88
C PHE A 39 3.29 5.99 -6.75
N THR A 40 4.30 6.83 -7.04
CA THR A 40 4.93 7.70 -6.03
C THR A 40 3.89 8.61 -5.39
N LYS A 41 3.03 9.25 -6.17
CA LYS A 41 1.94 10.08 -5.62
C LYS A 41 1.07 9.27 -4.65
N THR A 42 0.64 8.07 -5.05
CA THR A 42 -0.22 7.22 -4.22
C THR A 42 0.46 6.85 -2.91
N MET A 43 1.74 6.49 -2.94
CA MET A 43 2.48 6.09 -1.73
C MET A 43 2.73 7.27 -0.79
N ILE A 44 2.95 8.47 -1.33
CA ILE A 44 3.03 9.70 -0.53
C ILE A 44 1.67 10.00 0.10
N ASP A 45 0.58 9.94 -0.67
CA ASP A 45 -0.78 10.14 -0.14
C ASP A 45 -1.09 9.12 0.96
N MET A 46 -0.66 7.86 0.81
CA MET A 46 -0.75 6.84 1.85
C MET A 46 0.06 7.21 3.09
N GLY A 47 1.27 7.73 2.92
CA GLY A 47 2.13 8.17 4.03
C GLY A 47 1.53 9.30 4.86
N GLU A 48 0.74 10.16 4.21
CA GLU A 48 0.08 11.30 4.85
C GLU A 48 -1.28 10.95 5.47
N SER A 49 -1.98 9.95 4.91
CA SER A 49 -3.37 9.62 5.28
C SER A 49 -3.51 8.41 6.20
N THR A 50 -2.41 7.69 6.48
CA THR A 50 -2.44 6.44 7.23
C THR A 50 -1.36 6.41 8.31
N ASN A 51 -1.29 5.30 9.05
CA ASN A 51 -0.21 5.07 10.02
C ASN A 51 1.10 4.52 9.40
N MET A 52 1.20 4.44 8.08
CA MET A 52 2.39 3.95 7.37
C MET A 52 3.29 5.10 6.93
N SER A 53 4.61 4.89 6.84
CA SER A 53 5.46 5.81 6.06
C SER A 53 5.28 5.59 4.56
N ALA A 54 5.51 6.62 3.73
CA ALA A 54 5.39 6.50 2.28
C ALA A 54 6.32 5.40 1.70
N GLU A 55 7.51 5.23 2.27
CA GLU A 55 8.48 4.19 1.90
C GLU A 55 7.99 2.78 2.28
N THR A 56 7.36 2.66 3.45
CA THR A 56 6.76 1.40 3.92
C THR A 56 5.56 1.03 3.07
N ALA A 57 4.71 2.00 2.73
CA ALA A 57 3.60 1.83 1.80
C ALA A 57 4.12 1.38 0.42
N ALA A 58 5.12 2.07 -0.13
CA ALA A 58 5.73 1.74 -1.42
C ALA A 58 6.22 0.30 -1.47
N THR A 59 7.02 -0.10 -0.48
CA THR A 59 7.59 -1.45 -0.44
C THR A 59 6.51 -2.51 -0.27
N SER A 60 5.57 -2.29 0.63
CA SER A 60 4.56 -3.29 0.99
C SER A 60 3.52 -3.47 -0.11
N LEU A 61 2.97 -2.39 -0.65
CA LEU A 61 1.94 -2.45 -1.69
C LEU A 61 2.53 -2.96 -3.01
N ALA A 62 3.76 -2.59 -3.36
CA ALA A 62 4.41 -3.15 -4.55
C ALA A 62 4.67 -4.66 -4.42
N ARG A 63 5.10 -5.14 -3.24
CA ARG A 63 5.23 -6.58 -2.98
C ARG A 63 3.89 -7.29 -3.08
N LEU A 64 2.86 -6.74 -2.45
CA LEU A 64 1.50 -7.29 -2.50
C LEU A 64 1.03 -7.41 -3.95
N ALA A 65 1.14 -6.33 -4.73
CA ALA A 65 0.80 -6.30 -6.15
C ALA A 65 1.59 -7.34 -6.97
N ASN A 66 2.88 -7.51 -6.70
CA ASN A 66 3.72 -8.49 -7.39
C ASN A 66 3.32 -9.95 -7.09
N ILE A 67 2.86 -10.23 -5.86
CA ILE A 67 2.36 -11.54 -5.44
C ILE A 67 1.00 -11.82 -6.07
N THR A 68 0.06 -10.89 -5.93
CA THR A 68 -1.33 -11.04 -6.40
C THR A 68 -1.50 -10.79 -7.91
N LYS A 69 -0.41 -10.41 -8.60
CA LYS A 69 -0.42 -10.00 -10.02
C LYS A 69 -1.34 -8.81 -10.29
N LEU A 70 -1.46 -7.88 -9.34
CA LEU A 70 -2.21 -6.65 -9.51
C LEU A 70 -1.58 -5.79 -10.62
N PRO A 71 -2.40 -5.29 -11.57
CA PRO A 71 -1.95 -4.29 -12.54
C PRO A 71 -1.43 -3.02 -11.86
N GLN A 72 -0.32 -2.47 -12.38
CA GLN A 72 0.35 -1.31 -11.80
C GLN A 72 -0.45 0.00 -11.91
N ASP A 73 -1.50 0.04 -12.74
CA ASP A 73 -2.43 1.17 -12.81
C ASP A 73 -3.49 1.12 -11.69
N GLN A 74 -3.53 0.06 -10.87
CA GLN A 74 -4.49 -0.11 -9.78
C GLN A 74 -3.94 0.18 -8.38
N PHE A 75 -2.71 0.72 -8.24
CA PHE A 75 -2.16 1.06 -6.91
C PHE A 75 -3.04 2.05 -6.15
N SER A 76 -3.66 3.02 -6.84
CA SER A 76 -4.60 3.95 -6.21
C SER A 76 -5.82 3.24 -5.63
N ASN A 77 -6.35 2.22 -6.31
CA ASN A 77 -7.48 1.43 -5.81
C ASN A 77 -7.04 0.59 -4.61
N LEU A 78 -5.84 -0.02 -4.68
CA LEU A 78 -5.27 -0.79 -3.58
C LEU A 78 -5.11 0.06 -2.32
N GLY A 79 -4.51 1.26 -2.45
CA GLY A 79 -4.37 2.20 -1.34
C GLY A 79 -5.73 2.62 -0.77
N ALA A 80 -6.67 2.99 -1.62
CA ALA A 80 -8.02 3.37 -1.21
C ALA A 80 -8.74 2.24 -0.45
N SER A 81 -8.63 0.98 -0.90
CA SER A 81 -9.22 -0.15 -0.19
C SER A 81 -8.61 -0.37 1.20
N ILE A 82 -7.28 -0.19 1.36
CA ILE A 82 -6.63 -0.30 2.67
C ILE A 82 -7.13 0.80 3.61
N VAL A 83 -7.18 2.05 3.13
CA VAL A 83 -7.67 3.20 3.91
C VAL A 83 -9.15 3.02 4.30
N ASP A 84 -9.99 2.56 3.37
CA ASP A 84 -11.40 2.30 3.65
C ASP A 84 -11.55 1.21 4.73
N LEU A 85 -10.79 0.12 4.65
CA LEU A 85 -10.81 -0.92 5.67
C LEU A 85 -10.29 -0.42 7.02
N GLY A 86 -9.21 0.36 7.06
CA GLY A 86 -8.69 0.96 8.29
C GLY A 86 -9.68 1.88 8.99
N ASN A 87 -10.47 2.63 8.21
CA ASN A 87 -11.51 3.52 8.74
C ASN A 87 -12.76 2.78 9.26
N ASN A 88 -13.05 1.58 8.73
CA ASN A 88 -14.31 0.87 9.01
C ASN A 88 -14.16 -0.32 9.96
N PHE A 89 -12.94 -0.76 10.26
CA PHE A 89 -12.66 -1.90 11.14
C PHE A 89 -11.79 -1.49 12.32
N ALA A 90 -11.86 -2.26 13.41
CA ALA A 90 -10.99 -2.06 14.57
C ALA A 90 -9.57 -2.57 14.28
N THR A 91 -8.86 -1.92 13.35
CA THR A 91 -7.47 -2.23 12.96
C THR A 91 -6.85 -1.03 12.26
N THR A 92 -5.59 -1.12 11.86
CA THR A 92 -4.84 -0.06 11.18
C THR A 92 -4.35 -0.49 9.80
N GLU A 93 -4.01 0.48 8.95
CA GLU A 93 -3.57 0.22 7.58
C GLU A 93 -2.28 -0.60 7.52
N SER A 94 -1.35 -0.34 8.44
CA SER A 94 -0.12 -1.14 8.60
C SER A 94 -0.44 -2.61 8.89
N GLU A 95 -1.33 -2.89 9.85
CA GLU A 95 -1.65 -4.27 10.25
C GLU A 95 -2.44 -5.00 9.15
N ILE A 96 -3.39 -4.32 8.49
CA ILE A 96 -4.09 -4.84 7.32
C ILE A 96 -3.08 -5.23 6.25
N THR A 97 -2.14 -4.34 5.94
CA THR A 97 -1.14 -4.55 4.89
C THR A 97 -0.21 -5.72 5.23
N GLU A 98 0.28 -5.80 6.46
CA GLU A 98 1.12 -6.90 6.92
C GLU A 98 0.39 -8.24 6.89
N MET A 99 -0.87 -8.28 7.36
CA MET A 99 -1.68 -9.48 7.31
C MET A 99 -1.98 -9.88 5.86
N ALA A 100 -2.29 -8.93 4.99
CA ALA A 100 -2.50 -9.17 3.57
C ALA A 100 -1.25 -9.76 2.92
N LEU A 101 -0.05 -9.28 3.23
CA LEU A 101 1.20 -9.85 2.74
C LEU A 101 1.41 -11.31 3.19
N ARG A 102 1.06 -11.65 4.44
CA ARG A 102 1.10 -13.03 4.94
C ARG A 102 0.12 -13.94 4.20
N LEU A 103 -1.06 -13.42 3.88
CA LEU A 103 -2.12 -14.15 3.19
C LEU A 103 -1.91 -14.23 1.67
N ALA A 104 -1.25 -13.25 1.06
CA ALA A 104 -1.22 -13.07 -0.39
C ALA A 104 -0.65 -14.27 -1.15
N GLY A 105 0.40 -14.89 -0.62
CA GLY A 105 1.02 -16.06 -1.25
C GLY A 105 0.07 -17.25 -1.34
N ALA A 106 -0.55 -17.63 -0.23
CA ALA A 106 -1.49 -18.75 -0.20
C ALA A 106 -2.82 -18.39 -0.87
N GLY A 107 -3.35 -17.19 -0.58
CA GLY A 107 -4.61 -16.68 -1.12
C GLY A 107 -4.61 -16.62 -2.64
N SER A 108 -3.56 -16.06 -3.24
CA SER A 108 -3.44 -16.01 -4.70
C SER A 108 -3.36 -17.41 -5.33
N GLN A 109 -2.68 -18.37 -4.68
CA GLN A 109 -2.56 -19.74 -5.19
C GLN A 109 -3.88 -20.52 -5.17
N ILE A 110 -4.78 -20.19 -4.25
CA ILE A 110 -6.13 -20.79 -4.18
C ILE A 110 -7.19 -19.96 -4.92
N GLY A 111 -6.77 -18.91 -5.63
CA GLY A 111 -7.64 -18.10 -6.48
C GLY A 111 -8.41 -16.98 -5.78
N LEU A 112 -8.02 -16.59 -4.56
CA LEU A 112 -8.58 -15.39 -3.92
C LEU A 112 -8.21 -14.14 -4.70
N SER A 113 -9.19 -13.24 -4.86
CA SER A 113 -8.92 -11.91 -5.37
C SER A 113 -8.17 -11.08 -4.32
N GLN A 114 -7.57 -9.98 -4.76
CA GLN A 114 -6.94 -9.05 -3.83
C GLN A 114 -7.94 -8.46 -2.82
N GLY A 115 -9.18 -8.22 -3.24
CA GLY A 115 -10.24 -7.76 -2.33
C GLY A 115 -10.54 -8.79 -1.25
N ASP A 116 -10.60 -10.08 -1.61
CA ASP A 116 -10.79 -11.17 -0.63
C ASP A 116 -9.64 -11.24 0.37
N ILE A 117 -8.40 -11.11 -0.13
CA ILE A 117 -7.19 -11.11 0.71
C ILE A 117 -7.22 -9.93 1.70
N LEU A 118 -7.55 -8.72 1.24
CA LEU A 118 -7.63 -7.52 2.08
C LEU A 118 -8.79 -7.59 3.09
N GLY A 119 -9.96 -8.07 2.67
CA GLY A 119 -11.11 -8.23 3.55
C GLY A 119 -10.83 -9.26 4.65
N LEU A 120 -10.20 -10.39 4.30
CA LEU A 120 -9.77 -11.38 5.29
C LEU A 120 -8.68 -10.81 6.21
N ALA A 121 -7.73 -10.06 5.66
CA ALA A 121 -6.68 -9.41 6.44
C ALA A 121 -7.25 -8.44 7.49
N ALA A 122 -8.18 -7.57 7.10
CA ALA A 122 -8.84 -6.64 8.01
C ALA A 122 -9.62 -7.38 9.10
N ALA A 123 -10.43 -8.38 8.74
CA ALA A 123 -11.21 -9.16 9.71
C ALA A 123 -10.34 -9.89 10.73
N LEU A 124 -9.27 -10.57 10.28
CA LEU A 124 -8.36 -11.30 11.17
C LEU A 124 -7.54 -10.36 12.05
N SER A 125 -7.12 -9.22 11.50
CA SER A 125 -6.37 -8.21 12.24
C SER A 125 -7.21 -7.61 13.38
N SER A 126 -8.47 -7.28 13.11
CA SER A 126 -9.38 -6.77 14.15
C SER A 126 -9.61 -7.74 15.30
N VAL A 127 -9.79 -9.03 15.02
CA VAL A 127 -9.92 -10.04 16.07
C VAL A 127 -8.65 -10.14 16.92
N GLY A 128 -7.47 -10.01 16.30
CA GLY A 128 -6.18 -10.01 17.01
C GLY A 128 -6.07 -8.87 18.02
N ILE A 129 -6.46 -7.66 17.63
CA ILE A 129 -6.43 -6.47 18.49
C ILE A 129 -7.42 -6.60 19.64
N GLU A 130 -8.65 -7.05 19.39
CA GLU A 130 -9.63 -7.29 20.45
C GLU A 130 -9.13 -8.30 21.48
N ALA A 131 -8.42 -9.35 21.04
CA ALA A 131 -7.83 -10.35 21.92
C ALA A 131 -6.65 -9.81 22.76
N GLU A 132 -5.93 -8.79 22.28
CA GLU A 132 -4.88 -8.10 23.04
C GLU A 132 -5.44 -7.09 24.05
N MET A 133 -6.51 -6.38 23.68
CA MET A 133 -7.20 -5.38 24.52
C MET A 133 -8.00 -6.01 25.68
N GLY A 134 -8.33 -7.30 25.59
CA GLY A 134 -9.05 -8.04 26.62
C GLY A 134 -8.17 -8.66 27.72
N LYS A 135 -6.85 -8.41 27.70
CA LYS A 135 -5.90 -8.81 28.76
C LYS A 135 -5.59 -7.67 29.72
#